data_AF-A0A8H5RHY9-F1
#
_entry.id   AF-A0A8H5RHY9-F1
#
_cell.length_a   1.000
_cell.length_b   1.000
_cell.length_c   1.000
_cell.angle_alpha   90.00
_cell.angle_beta   90.00
_cell.angle_gamma   90.00
#
_symmetry.space_group_name_H-M   'P 1'
#
loop_
_entity.id
_entity.type
_entity.pdbx_description
1 polymer ?
#
loop_
_entity_poly.entity_id
_entity_poly.type
_entity_poly.pdbx_seq_one_letter_code
_entity_poly.pdbx_strand_id
1 'polypeptide(L)'
;MPFGTLKTKEARGPIPLCSPPYPVGLDEFTDITDMIPEELELEDEPIVTLTLFNYGMSPIGPYNEFVCGVEVKFQGNKMPFSIELILNNEGAIYAGRERWSIPKLMGVVEFDPSATNSAPNGIITGHVERPAGCKLVQFGFKPLKKVQDWGVLDGMKRQSLHLRSIPAANSHDPPILREFIPTCMEITHAEVWAGEGSVGLFNVSEFGPVHRLKVVKYVGATLCRGARAVLHPTSKTFAI
;
A
#
# COMPACT_ATOMS: atom_id res chain seq x y z
N MET A 1 -5.86 -26.01 -29.00
CA MET A 1 -5.77 -24.91 -30.00
C MET A 1 -5.17 -25.50 -31.27
N PRO A 2 -5.69 -25.22 -32.48
CA PRO A 2 -5.02 -25.63 -33.70
C PRO A 2 -3.59 -25.05 -33.70
N PHE A 3 -2.60 -25.85 -34.13
CA PHE A 3 -1.19 -25.47 -34.11
C PHE A 3 -0.95 -24.24 -35.00
N GLY A 4 -0.81 -23.07 -34.37
CA GLY A 4 -0.38 -21.83 -35.01
C GLY A 4 1.07 -21.53 -34.66
N THR A 5 1.87 -21.13 -35.64
CA THR A 5 3.28 -20.73 -35.46
C THR A 5 3.40 -19.25 -35.08
N LEU A 6 4.26 -18.96 -34.09
CA LEU A 6 4.64 -17.61 -33.64
C LEU A 6 5.55 -16.92 -34.67
N LYS A 7 5.23 -15.68 -35.09
CA LYS A 7 6.06 -14.89 -36.01
C LYS A 7 7.19 -14.15 -35.27
N THR A 8 8.31 -14.84 -35.08
CA THR A 8 9.46 -14.39 -34.26
C THR A 8 10.18 -13.13 -34.76
N LYS A 9 10.02 -12.72 -36.02
CA LYS A 9 10.61 -11.48 -36.57
C LYS A 9 9.80 -10.20 -36.29
N GLU A 10 8.57 -10.35 -35.78
CA GLU A 10 7.60 -9.27 -35.52
C GLU A 10 7.39 -9.03 -34.01
N ALA A 11 7.92 -9.87 -33.13
CA ALA A 11 7.76 -9.78 -31.66
C ALA A 11 8.97 -9.11 -30.99
N ARG A 12 8.75 -8.08 -30.15
CA ARG A 12 9.82 -7.31 -29.49
C ARG A 12 9.64 -7.09 -27.98
N GLY A 13 8.92 -7.98 -27.28
CA GLY A 13 8.68 -7.87 -25.84
C GLY A 13 8.77 -9.20 -25.07
N PRO A 14 8.74 -9.15 -23.73
CA PRO A 14 8.82 -10.33 -22.87
C PRO A 14 7.54 -11.19 -22.97
N ILE A 15 7.57 -12.41 -22.44
CA ILE A 15 6.58 -13.48 -22.70
C ILE A 15 6.04 -14.05 -21.34
N PRO A 16 4.84 -14.68 -21.23
CA PRO A 16 3.85 -14.88 -22.29
C PRO A 16 3.64 -13.60 -23.08
N LEU A 17 3.56 -13.64 -24.42
CA LEU A 17 3.11 -12.45 -25.16
C LEU A 17 1.74 -12.01 -24.63
N CYS A 18 1.04 -12.95 -23.99
CA CYS A 18 -0.15 -12.82 -23.18
C CYS A 18 0.08 -12.61 -21.65
N SER A 19 1.30 -12.43 -21.12
CA SER A 19 1.65 -12.17 -19.70
C SER A 19 3.17 -11.89 -19.47
N PRO A 20 3.80 -10.87 -20.05
CA PRO A 20 5.23 -10.59 -19.83
C PRO A 20 5.49 -10.16 -18.36
N PRO A 21 6.41 -10.79 -17.62
CA PRO A 21 6.55 -10.51 -16.18
C PRO A 21 7.60 -9.43 -15.82
N TYR A 22 8.45 -8.97 -16.75
CA TYR A 22 9.52 -7.98 -16.51
C TYR A 22 10.10 -7.46 -17.84
N PRO A 23 10.83 -6.32 -17.88
CA PRO A 23 11.33 -5.71 -19.13
C PRO A 23 12.54 -6.43 -19.78
N VAL A 24 12.85 -6.02 -21.02
CA VAL A 24 14.06 -6.42 -21.78
C VAL A 24 14.91 -5.16 -22.03
N GLY A 25 15.99 -4.97 -21.26
CA GLY A 25 16.89 -3.80 -21.24
C GLY A 25 17.97 -3.92 -20.15
N LEU A 26 18.91 -2.97 -20.05
CA LEU A 26 19.93 -2.95 -18.98
C LEU A 26 19.35 -2.33 -17.69
N ASP A 27 19.40 -3.08 -16.60
CA ASP A 27 19.02 -2.64 -15.26
C ASP A 27 20.26 -2.09 -14.52
N GLU A 28 20.38 -0.77 -14.40
CA GLU A 28 21.42 -0.09 -13.61
C GLU A 28 20.78 0.77 -12.51
N PHE A 29 21.26 0.64 -11.28
CA PHE A 29 20.72 1.37 -10.11
C PHE A 29 21.84 2.01 -9.28
N THR A 30 21.76 3.32 -9.05
CA THR A 30 22.51 4.07 -8.04
C THR A 30 21.60 5.12 -7.38
N ASP A 31 21.78 5.32 -6.07
CA ASP A 31 21.12 6.29 -5.17
C ASP A 31 19.58 6.24 -5.07
N ILE A 32 19.08 5.77 -3.90
CA ILE A 32 17.65 5.71 -3.55
C ILE A 32 17.44 6.49 -2.24
N THR A 33 17.58 7.82 -2.28
CA THR A 33 17.33 8.71 -1.11
C THR A 33 16.06 9.54 -1.20
N ASP A 34 15.36 9.55 -2.33
CA ASP A 34 14.23 10.46 -2.58
C ASP A 34 12.90 9.69 -2.69
N MET A 35 12.39 9.21 -1.55
CA MET A 35 11.12 8.46 -1.51
C MET A 35 9.88 9.34 -1.71
N ILE A 36 10.04 10.66 -1.55
CA ILE A 36 8.96 11.64 -1.55
C ILE A 36 9.20 12.63 -2.70
N PRO A 37 8.23 12.79 -3.62
CA PRO A 37 8.34 13.77 -4.70
C PRO A 37 8.56 15.20 -4.19
N GLU A 38 9.34 15.99 -4.93
CA GLU A 38 9.72 17.37 -4.54
C GLU A 38 8.54 18.34 -4.48
N GLU A 39 7.43 18.03 -5.16
CA GLU A 39 6.19 18.80 -5.12
C GLU A 39 5.43 18.64 -3.80
N LEU A 40 5.87 17.73 -2.92
CA LEU A 40 5.26 17.45 -1.62
C LEU A 40 6.13 18.01 -0.51
N GLU A 41 5.52 18.77 0.40
CA GLU A 41 6.23 19.31 1.55
C GLU A 41 6.15 18.32 2.73
N LEU A 42 7.29 18.09 3.39
CA LEU A 42 7.37 17.34 4.64
C LEU A 42 7.50 18.30 5.83
N GLU A 43 6.91 17.93 6.96
CA GLU A 43 7.24 18.54 8.25
C GLU A 43 8.60 18.02 8.75
N ASP A 44 9.22 18.69 9.71
CA ASP A 44 10.50 18.27 10.31
C ASP A 44 10.43 16.87 10.95
N GLU A 45 9.29 16.55 11.57
CA GLU A 45 8.97 15.24 12.13
C GLU A 45 7.70 14.69 11.44
N PRO A 46 7.81 14.13 10.22
CA PRO A 46 6.64 13.71 9.48
C PRO A 46 6.02 12.45 10.09
N ILE A 47 4.69 12.39 10.13
CA ILE A 47 3.98 11.23 10.68
C ILE A 47 3.91 10.14 9.62
N VAL A 48 4.53 8.99 9.92
CA VAL A 48 4.35 7.76 9.15
C VAL A 48 3.25 6.92 9.79
N THR A 49 2.28 6.50 8.98
CA THR A 49 1.24 5.55 9.39
C THR A 49 1.43 4.23 8.67
N LEU A 50 1.62 3.17 9.46
CA LEU A 50 1.71 1.80 8.99
C LEU A 50 0.40 1.08 9.33
N THR A 51 -0.27 0.50 8.32
CA THR A 51 -1.59 -0.11 8.51
C THR A 51 -1.64 -1.52 7.96
N LEU A 52 -2.30 -2.43 8.68
CA LEU A 52 -2.71 -3.73 8.17
C LEU A 52 -4.23 -3.73 7.99
N PHE A 53 -4.67 -4.14 6.80
CA PHE A 53 -6.07 -4.41 6.48
C PHE A 53 -6.27 -5.91 6.33
N ASN A 54 -7.35 -6.40 6.90
CA ASN A 54 -7.95 -7.67 6.54
C ASN A 54 -9.27 -7.34 5.84
N TYR A 55 -9.22 -7.30 4.50
CA TYR A 55 -10.40 -7.11 3.71
C TYR A 55 -11.16 -8.43 3.64
N GLY A 56 -12.36 -8.43 4.20
CA GLY A 56 -13.32 -9.50 4.01
C GLY A 56 -13.84 -9.53 2.56
N MET A 57 -15.12 -9.86 2.38
CA MET A 57 -15.66 -10.01 1.02
C MET A 57 -15.82 -8.67 0.27
N SER A 58 -15.36 -8.65 -0.97
CA SER A 58 -15.57 -7.58 -1.96
C SER A 58 -15.72 -8.20 -3.36
N PRO A 59 -16.07 -7.43 -4.41
CA PRO A 59 -16.06 -7.95 -5.79
C PRO A 59 -14.70 -8.47 -6.29
N ILE A 60 -13.58 -8.06 -5.66
CA ILE A 60 -12.22 -8.53 -5.97
C ILE A 60 -11.79 -9.71 -5.07
N GLY A 61 -12.69 -10.13 -4.17
CA GLY A 61 -12.45 -11.15 -3.16
C GLY A 61 -11.80 -10.61 -1.87
N PRO A 62 -11.60 -11.50 -0.89
CA PRO A 62 -10.89 -11.18 0.35
C PRO A 62 -9.38 -11.16 0.17
N TYR A 63 -8.68 -10.33 0.94
CA TYR A 63 -7.23 -10.23 0.94
C TYR A 63 -6.71 -9.45 2.14
N ASN A 64 -5.42 -9.60 2.43
CA ASN A 64 -4.74 -8.78 3.40
C ASN A 64 -3.84 -7.76 2.69
N GLU A 65 -3.71 -6.57 3.29
CA GLU A 65 -2.91 -5.49 2.72
C GLU A 65 -2.15 -4.75 3.82
N PHE A 66 -0.89 -4.46 3.55
CA PHE A 66 -0.07 -3.53 4.29
C PHE A 66 0.00 -2.20 3.53
N VAL A 67 -0.09 -1.10 4.29
CA VAL A 67 0.05 0.26 3.75
C VAL A 67 1.11 1.01 4.55
N CYS A 68 2.10 1.54 3.84
CA CYS A 68 3.03 2.53 4.36
C CYS A 68 2.70 3.90 3.76
N GLY A 69 2.20 4.81 4.59
CA GLY A 69 1.92 6.19 4.19
C GLY A 69 2.68 7.19 5.06
N VAL A 70 3.09 8.31 4.48
CA VAL A 70 3.68 9.44 5.20
C VAL A 70 2.83 10.68 4.99
N GLU A 71 2.65 11.46 6.06
CA GLU A 71 1.92 12.72 5.99
C GLU A 71 2.75 13.80 5.28
N VAL A 72 2.16 14.40 4.25
CA VAL A 72 2.75 15.47 3.43
C VAL A 72 1.78 16.64 3.32
N LYS A 73 2.24 17.80 2.83
CA LYS A 73 1.35 18.83 2.27
C LYS A 73 1.43 18.83 0.76
N PHE A 74 0.26 18.80 0.11
CA PHE A 74 0.11 18.99 -1.32
C PHE A 74 -0.85 20.16 -1.56
N GLN A 75 -0.36 21.22 -2.22
CA GLN A 75 -1.14 22.45 -2.45
C GLN A 75 -1.72 23.03 -1.14
N GLY A 76 -0.94 23.01 -0.07
CA GLY A 76 -1.35 23.46 1.27
C GLY A 76 -2.25 22.50 2.06
N ASN A 77 -2.68 21.37 1.48
CA ASN A 77 -3.54 20.41 2.15
C ASN A 77 -2.72 19.25 2.72
N LYS A 78 -2.89 19.00 4.03
CA LYS A 78 -2.22 17.89 4.72
C LYS A 78 -2.91 16.56 4.40
N MET A 79 -2.18 15.58 3.89
CA MET A 79 -2.71 14.25 3.58
C MET A 79 -1.60 13.20 3.52
N PRO A 80 -1.93 11.91 3.71
CA PRO A 80 -0.97 10.84 3.51
C PRO A 80 -0.63 10.64 2.02
N PHE A 81 0.66 10.58 1.72
CA PHE A 81 1.21 10.04 0.47
C PHE A 81 1.60 8.57 0.68
N SER A 82 1.18 7.69 -0.21
CA SER A 82 1.53 6.28 -0.11
C SER A 82 2.92 6.01 -0.68
N ILE A 83 3.78 5.41 0.14
CA ILE A 83 5.14 5.00 -0.23
C ILE A 83 5.09 3.63 -0.90
N GLU A 84 4.50 2.65 -0.21
CA GLU A 84 4.33 1.30 -0.72
C GLU A 84 3.14 0.60 -0.07
N LEU A 85 2.53 -0.30 -0.83
CA LEU A 85 1.55 -1.24 -0.33
C LEU A 85 1.94 -2.66 -0.74
N ILE A 86 1.81 -3.60 0.19
CA ILE A 86 2.10 -5.02 -0.05
C ILE A 86 0.83 -5.82 0.24
N LEU A 87 0.46 -6.74 -0.64
CA LEU A 87 -0.76 -7.55 -0.51
C LEU A 87 -0.66 -8.85 -1.29
N ASN A 88 -1.63 -9.73 -1.07
CA ASN A 88 -1.67 -11.09 -1.62
C ASN A 88 -2.79 -11.34 -2.64
N ASN A 89 -3.28 -10.29 -3.32
CA ASN A 89 -4.36 -10.40 -4.32
C ASN A 89 -4.02 -9.63 -5.60
N GLU A 90 -3.85 -10.35 -6.70
CA GLU A 90 -3.48 -9.80 -8.01
C GLU A 90 -4.52 -8.82 -8.56
N GLY A 91 -5.81 -9.14 -8.45
CA GLY A 91 -6.88 -8.26 -8.93
C GLY A 91 -6.87 -6.90 -8.21
N ALA A 92 -6.59 -6.91 -6.91
CA ALA A 92 -6.46 -5.70 -6.11
C ALA A 92 -5.17 -4.91 -6.45
N ILE A 93 -4.08 -5.61 -6.80
CA ILE A 93 -2.83 -4.99 -7.27
C ILE A 93 -3.07 -4.28 -8.60
N TYR A 94 -3.58 -4.99 -9.61
CA TYR A 94 -3.78 -4.44 -10.96
C TYR A 94 -4.76 -3.26 -10.93
N ALA A 95 -5.93 -3.44 -10.30
CA ALA A 95 -6.90 -2.35 -10.18
C ALA A 95 -6.32 -1.15 -9.42
N GLY A 96 -5.58 -1.40 -8.32
CA GLY A 96 -4.90 -0.38 -7.52
C GLY A 96 -3.93 0.47 -8.34
N ARG A 97 -3.04 -0.19 -9.08
CA ARG A 97 -1.98 0.45 -9.88
C ARG A 97 -2.54 1.17 -11.11
N GLU A 98 -3.49 0.54 -11.82
CA GLU A 98 -3.96 1.03 -13.11
C GLU A 98 -5.03 2.11 -12.99
N ARG A 99 -5.92 2.02 -11.99
CA ARG A 99 -7.03 2.99 -11.81
C ARG A 99 -6.66 4.15 -10.91
N TRP A 100 -5.92 3.88 -9.84
CA TRP A 100 -5.66 4.84 -8.77
C TRP A 100 -4.17 5.10 -8.52
N SER A 101 -3.30 4.37 -9.23
CA SER A 101 -1.83 4.44 -9.11
C SER A 101 -1.27 4.25 -7.71
N ILE A 102 -1.98 3.46 -6.91
CA ILE A 102 -1.51 3.04 -5.61
C ILE A 102 -0.28 2.13 -5.81
N PRO A 103 0.86 2.37 -5.12
CA PRO A 103 2.13 1.65 -5.33
C PRO A 103 2.09 0.23 -4.73
N LYS A 104 1.24 -0.61 -5.32
CA LYS A 104 0.96 -1.98 -4.86
C LYS A 104 1.98 -2.98 -5.40
N LEU A 105 2.39 -3.88 -4.52
CA LEU A 105 3.33 -4.98 -4.77
C LEU A 105 2.77 -6.31 -4.22
N MET A 106 3.11 -7.41 -4.87
CA MET A 106 2.80 -8.74 -4.36
C MET A 106 3.73 -9.09 -3.18
N GLY A 107 3.15 -9.66 -2.13
CA GLY A 107 3.87 -10.21 -0.98
C GLY A 107 2.94 -10.96 -0.02
N VAL A 108 3.48 -11.36 1.12
CA VAL A 108 2.71 -12.03 2.18
C VAL A 108 2.31 -11.01 3.22
N VAL A 109 1.01 -10.97 3.55
CA VAL A 109 0.49 -10.18 4.65
C VAL A 109 -0.38 -11.06 5.51
N GLU A 110 0.00 -11.22 6.77
CA GLU A 110 -0.78 -11.96 7.75
C GLU A 110 -1.37 -11.01 8.78
N PHE A 111 -2.70 -10.92 8.78
CA PHE A 111 -3.45 -10.20 9.78
C PHE A 111 -4.86 -10.76 9.87
N ASP A 112 -5.23 -11.32 11.03
CA ASP A 112 -6.62 -11.69 11.30
C ASP A 112 -6.94 -11.39 12.77
N PRO A 113 -7.49 -10.20 13.08
CA PRO A 113 -7.88 -9.84 14.44
C PRO A 113 -9.20 -10.51 14.89
N SER A 114 -9.83 -11.32 14.02
CA SER A 114 -11.05 -12.07 14.30
C SER A 114 -10.81 -13.55 14.54
N ALA A 115 -9.73 -14.11 13.97
CA ALA A 115 -9.26 -15.45 14.31
C ALA A 115 -8.98 -15.50 15.81
N THR A 116 -9.63 -16.44 16.48
CA THR A 116 -9.71 -16.62 17.93
C THR A 116 -8.38 -16.97 18.63
N ASN A 117 -7.23 -16.73 17.98
CA ASN A 117 -5.90 -16.87 18.57
C ASN A 117 -5.36 -15.51 18.99
N SER A 118 -6.07 -14.88 19.95
CA SER A 118 -5.41 -13.92 20.83
C SER A 118 -4.19 -14.63 21.38
N ALA A 119 -2.98 -14.12 21.11
CA ALA A 119 -1.81 -14.58 21.82
C ALA A 119 -2.14 -14.59 23.33
N PRO A 120 -1.65 -15.55 24.13
CA PRO A 120 -2.08 -15.72 25.53
C PRO A 120 -1.90 -14.47 26.40
N ASN A 121 -1.16 -13.47 25.91
CA ASN A 121 -0.92 -12.15 26.50
C ASN A 121 -1.92 -11.05 26.06
N GLY A 122 -2.92 -11.35 25.22
CA GLY A 122 -3.91 -10.38 24.72
C GLY A 122 -3.38 -9.42 23.65
N ILE A 123 -2.20 -9.67 23.08
CA ILE A 123 -1.62 -8.86 22.01
C ILE A 123 -2.11 -9.39 20.65
N ILE A 124 -2.61 -8.49 19.83
CA ILE A 124 -2.95 -8.76 18.43
C ILE A 124 -1.72 -8.52 17.58
N THR A 125 -1.37 -9.47 16.73
CA THR A 125 -0.16 -9.39 15.88
C THR A 125 -0.52 -9.50 14.42
N GLY A 126 0.35 -8.97 13.58
CA GLY A 126 0.34 -9.20 12.14
C GLY A 126 1.73 -8.93 11.57
N HIS A 127 2.00 -9.39 10.36
CA HIS A 127 3.30 -9.22 9.75
C HIS A 127 3.24 -9.16 8.23
N VAL A 128 4.36 -8.71 7.64
CA VAL A 128 4.53 -8.51 6.20
C VAL A 128 5.84 -9.13 5.76
N GLU A 129 5.82 -9.88 4.66
CA GLU A 129 7.01 -10.48 4.06
C GLU A 129 7.09 -10.19 2.56
N ARG A 130 8.30 -9.85 2.09
CA ARG A 130 8.59 -9.74 0.66
C ARG A 130 10.11 -9.85 0.39
N PRO A 131 10.56 -10.90 -0.35
CA PRO A 131 9.79 -12.07 -0.78
C PRO A 131 9.27 -12.89 0.41
N ALA A 132 8.42 -13.89 0.15
CA ALA A 132 7.94 -14.81 1.20
C ALA A 132 9.13 -15.41 1.98
N GLY A 133 9.01 -15.48 3.31
CA GLY A 133 10.07 -15.86 4.24
C GLY A 133 11.00 -14.71 4.67
N CYS A 134 10.95 -13.55 4.01
CA CYS A 134 11.70 -12.36 4.39
C CYS A 134 10.78 -11.34 5.06
N LYS A 135 10.62 -11.46 6.38
CA LYS A 135 9.77 -10.57 7.18
C LYS A 135 10.33 -9.16 7.20
N LEU A 136 9.57 -8.21 6.64
CA LEU A 136 9.91 -6.78 6.57
C LEU A 136 9.33 -6.01 7.74
N VAL A 137 8.12 -6.37 8.19
CA VAL A 137 7.38 -5.65 9.22
C VAL A 137 6.72 -6.63 10.18
N GLN A 138 6.81 -6.36 11.48
CA GLN A 138 6.05 -7.03 12.53
C GLN A 138 5.25 -6.01 13.32
N PHE A 139 3.94 -6.22 13.43
CA PHE A 139 3.04 -5.44 14.26
C PHE A 139 2.72 -6.17 15.56
N GLY A 140 2.54 -5.38 16.61
CA GLY A 140 1.87 -5.76 17.84
C GLY A 140 0.92 -4.64 18.28
N PHE A 141 -0.29 -5.00 18.71
CA PHE A 141 -1.27 -4.07 19.25
C PHE A 141 -1.89 -4.64 20.52
N LYS A 142 -1.83 -3.86 21.60
CA LYS A 142 -2.48 -4.20 22.86
C LYS A 142 -3.70 -3.28 23.05
N PRO A 143 -4.94 -3.80 22.92
CA PRO A 143 -6.13 -2.99 23.14
C PRO A 143 -6.19 -2.55 24.60
N LEU A 144 -6.47 -1.27 24.84
CA LEU A 144 -6.63 -0.70 26.19
C LEU A 144 -8.08 -0.28 26.45
N LYS A 145 -8.72 0.37 25.48
CA LYS A 145 -10.05 0.93 25.64
C LYS A 145 -10.83 0.90 24.32
N LYS A 146 -12.06 0.39 24.38
CA LYS A 146 -13.05 0.60 23.33
C LYS A 146 -13.47 2.07 23.36
N VAL A 147 -13.23 2.78 22.27
CA VAL A 147 -13.59 4.20 22.12
C VAL A 147 -14.91 4.38 21.36
N GLN A 148 -15.30 3.37 20.58
CA GLN A 148 -16.59 3.33 19.91
C GLN A 148 -17.10 1.89 19.79
N ASP A 149 -18.38 1.69 20.10
CA ASP A 149 -19.10 0.47 19.71
C ASP A 149 -19.31 0.38 18.20
N TRP A 150 -19.63 -0.81 17.71
CA TRP A 150 -19.94 -0.97 16.30
C TRP A 150 -21.12 -0.07 15.89
N GLY A 151 -20.89 0.84 14.95
CA GLY A 151 -21.89 1.79 14.50
C GLY A 151 -21.35 2.72 13.42
N VAL A 152 -22.17 3.68 13.01
CA VAL A 152 -21.83 4.67 11.97
C VAL A 152 -20.67 5.54 12.42
N LEU A 153 -19.70 5.75 11.53
CA LEU A 153 -18.62 6.70 11.68
C LEU A 153 -18.91 7.91 10.80
N ASP A 154 -19.26 9.04 11.41
CA ASP A 154 -19.44 10.29 10.67
C ASP A 154 -18.07 10.87 10.26
N GLY A 155 -17.98 11.37 9.03
CA GLY A 155 -16.81 12.13 8.56
C GLY A 155 -15.49 11.37 8.40
N MET A 156 -15.44 10.03 8.51
CA MET A 156 -14.19 9.27 8.32
C MET A 156 -13.85 9.01 6.84
N LYS A 157 -13.91 10.07 6.03
CA LYS A 157 -13.37 10.12 4.67
C LYS A 157 -11.89 10.44 4.75
N ARG A 158 -11.06 9.45 4.44
CA ARG A 158 -9.61 9.59 4.42
C ARG A 158 -9.15 9.73 2.98
N GLN A 159 -8.57 10.89 2.67
CA GLN A 159 -7.89 11.07 1.40
C GLN A 159 -6.46 10.54 1.50
N SER A 160 -5.94 9.97 0.41
CA SER A 160 -4.53 9.70 0.23
C SER A 160 -4.09 10.05 -1.19
N LEU A 161 -2.85 10.49 -1.32
CA LEU A 161 -2.24 10.92 -2.57
C LEU A 161 -1.31 9.82 -3.10
N HIS A 162 -1.37 9.59 -4.40
CA HIS A 162 -0.52 8.62 -5.10
C HIS A 162 0.11 9.26 -6.33
N LEU A 163 1.32 8.84 -6.67
CA LEU A 163 1.99 9.24 -7.91
C LEU A 163 1.71 8.20 -9.00
N ARG A 164 1.01 8.61 -10.05
CA ARG A 164 0.93 7.85 -11.30
C ARG A 164 2.17 8.13 -12.14
N SER A 165 2.93 7.08 -12.43
CA SER A 165 4.01 7.11 -13.42
C SER A 165 3.85 5.91 -14.35
N ILE A 166 3.49 6.17 -15.60
CA ILE A 166 3.37 5.13 -16.64
C ILE A 166 4.51 5.32 -17.63
N PRO A 167 5.42 4.34 -17.78
CA PRO A 167 6.56 4.47 -18.68
C PRO A 167 6.11 4.49 -20.15
N ALA A 168 6.91 5.12 -21.00
CA ALA A 168 6.80 4.91 -22.43
C ALA A 168 7.26 3.49 -22.80
N ALA A 169 6.73 2.97 -23.92
CA ALA A 169 7.17 1.68 -24.45
C ALA A 169 8.62 1.73 -24.97
N ASN A 170 9.05 2.89 -25.48
CA ASN A 170 10.45 3.13 -25.84
C ASN A 170 11.22 3.54 -24.58
N SER A 171 12.30 2.81 -24.27
CA SER A 171 13.12 3.03 -23.07
C SER A 171 13.83 4.39 -23.00
N HIS A 172 13.85 5.14 -24.09
CA HIS A 172 14.47 6.46 -24.17
C HIS A 172 13.47 7.62 -24.08
N ASP A 173 12.17 7.33 -24.21
CA ASP A 173 11.13 8.34 -24.13
C ASP A 173 10.77 8.57 -22.64
N PRO A 174 10.40 9.81 -22.24
CA PRO A 174 9.92 10.06 -20.90
C PRO A 174 8.61 9.30 -20.63
N PRO A 175 8.22 9.11 -19.35
CA PRO A 175 6.94 8.52 -19.00
C PRO A 175 5.77 9.21 -19.73
N ILE A 176 4.87 8.43 -20.32
CA ILE A 176 3.71 8.94 -21.06
C ILE A 176 2.68 9.61 -20.15
N LEU A 177 2.74 9.35 -18.84
CA LEU A 177 1.82 9.88 -17.86
C LEU A 177 2.50 10.04 -16.52
N ARG A 178 2.47 11.27 -16.00
CA ARG A 178 2.94 11.65 -14.66
C ARG A 178 1.93 12.60 -14.02
N GLU A 179 1.34 12.18 -12.92
CA GLU A 179 0.36 12.99 -12.20
C GLU A 179 0.16 12.49 -10.77
N PHE A 180 -0.35 13.37 -9.91
CA PHE A 180 -0.89 12.99 -8.61
C PHE A 180 -2.38 12.63 -8.70
N ILE A 181 -2.74 11.54 -8.02
CA ILE A 181 -4.11 11.04 -7.91
C ILE A 181 -4.54 11.04 -6.45
N PRO A 182 -5.50 11.88 -6.03
CA PRO A 182 -6.15 11.73 -4.75
C PRO A 182 -7.15 10.57 -4.80
N THR A 183 -7.11 9.72 -3.79
CA THR A 183 -8.10 8.67 -3.56
C THR A 183 -8.82 8.92 -2.25
N CYS A 184 -10.07 8.50 -2.13
CA CYS A 184 -10.86 8.69 -0.92
C CYS A 184 -11.44 7.36 -0.46
N MET A 185 -11.00 6.89 0.71
CA MET A 185 -11.61 5.77 1.40
C MET A 185 -12.49 6.29 2.53
N GLU A 186 -13.76 5.89 2.53
CA GLU A 186 -14.70 6.20 3.59
C GLU A 186 -14.98 4.95 4.41
N ILE A 187 -14.63 4.99 5.71
CA ILE A 187 -15.06 3.97 6.65
C ILE A 187 -16.40 4.41 7.22
N THR A 188 -17.47 3.72 6.84
CA THR A 188 -18.84 4.10 7.20
C THR A 188 -19.26 3.52 8.54
N HIS A 189 -18.72 2.36 8.92
CA HIS A 189 -19.04 1.68 10.17
C HIS A 189 -17.79 1.02 10.72
N ALA A 190 -17.61 1.00 12.04
CA ALA A 190 -16.66 0.15 12.73
C ALA A 190 -16.92 0.13 14.25
N GLU A 191 -16.42 -0.90 14.91
CA GLU A 191 -16.02 -0.85 16.33
C GLU A 191 -14.57 -0.34 16.40
N VAL A 192 -14.26 0.57 17.33
CA VAL A 192 -12.95 1.22 17.39
C VAL A 192 -12.33 1.06 18.78
N TRP A 193 -11.06 0.66 18.80
CA TRP A 193 -10.25 0.49 20.00
C TRP A 193 -9.00 1.34 19.93
N ALA A 194 -8.74 2.08 21.01
CA ALA A 194 -7.46 2.70 21.26
C ALA A 194 -6.58 1.76 22.10
N GLY A 195 -5.28 1.80 21.86
CA GLY A 195 -4.33 0.94 22.54
C GLY A 195 -2.89 1.31 22.27
N GLU A 196 -1.99 0.44 22.72
CA GLU A 196 -0.55 0.56 22.51
C GLU A 196 -0.15 -0.21 21.27
N GLY A 197 0.59 0.45 20.38
CA GLY A 197 1.17 -0.15 19.19
C GLY A 197 2.66 -0.41 19.38
N SER A 198 3.15 -1.46 18.73
CA SER A 198 4.57 -1.76 18.57
C SER A 198 4.80 -2.17 17.13
N VAL A 199 5.92 -1.74 16.55
CA VAL A 199 6.32 -2.12 15.20
C VAL A 199 7.80 -2.43 15.15
N GLY A 200 8.15 -3.56 14.55
CA GLY A 200 9.51 -3.91 14.15
C GLY A 200 9.66 -3.78 12.64
N LEU A 201 10.69 -3.06 12.19
CA LEU A 201 11.05 -2.90 10.79
C LEU A 201 12.39 -3.57 10.57
N PHE A 202 12.48 -4.49 9.61
CA PHE A 202 13.63 -5.37 9.45
C PHE A 202 14.35 -5.10 8.14
N ASN A 203 15.66 -4.85 8.22
CA ASN A 203 16.52 -4.71 7.06
C ASN A 203 16.95 -6.08 6.52
N VAL A 204 16.01 -6.79 5.91
CA VAL A 204 16.26 -8.11 5.28
C VAL A 204 16.14 -8.07 3.75
N SER A 205 15.78 -6.91 3.19
CA SER A 205 15.53 -6.72 1.76
C SER A 205 15.71 -5.26 1.38
N GLU A 206 16.54 -4.97 0.38
CA GLU A 206 16.67 -3.63 -0.21
C GLU A 206 15.62 -3.36 -1.31
N PHE A 207 14.75 -4.34 -1.61
CA PHE A 207 13.71 -4.22 -2.64
C PHE A 207 12.46 -3.46 -2.18
N GLY A 208 12.41 -3.04 -0.92
CA GLY A 208 11.39 -2.18 -0.34
C GLY A 208 12.06 -1.21 0.63
N PRO A 209 11.56 0.03 0.78
CA PRO A 209 12.27 1.06 1.54
C PRO A 209 11.85 1.12 3.02
N VAL A 210 10.88 0.32 3.47
CA VAL A 210 10.26 0.48 4.79
C VAL A 210 11.24 0.33 5.95
N HIS A 211 12.27 -0.50 5.84
CA HIS A 211 13.31 -0.63 6.88
C HIS A 211 14.16 0.63 7.06
N ARG A 212 14.15 1.55 6.08
CA ARG A 212 14.88 2.81 6.15
C ARG A 212 14.16 3.86 6.99
N LEU A 213 12.87 3.64 7.29
CA LEU A 213 12.08 4.50 8.16
C LEU A 213 12.54 4.31 9.61
N LYS A 214 13.17 5.33 10.17
CA LYS A 214 13.59 5.32 11.58
C LYS A 214 12.42 5.74 12.47
N VAL A 215 11.95 4.82 13.30
CA VAL A 215 10.94 5.14 14.32
C VAL A 215 11.60 5.95 15.43
N VAL A 216 11.37 7.26 15.43
CA VAL A 216 11.89 8.17 16.47
C VAL A 216 10.95 8.29 17.67
N LYS A 217 9.64 8.15 17.43
CA LYS A 217 8.59 8.27 18.46
C LYS A 217 7.30 7.59 17.99
N TYR A 218 6.59 6.96 18.92
CA TYR A 218 5.23 6.47 18.69
C TYR A 218 4.21 7.59 18.95
N VAL A 219 3.29 7.80 18.01
CA VAL A 219 2.22 8.81 18.10
C VAL A 219 0.92 8.21 18.65
N GLY A 220 0.55 7.02 18.18
CA GLY A 220 -0.65 6.32 18.62
C GLY A 220 -0.93 5.06 17.81
N ALA A 221 -1.89 4.26 18.27
CA ALA A 221 -2.35 3.08 17.57
C ALA A 221 -3.87 2.90 17.73
N THR A 222 -4.51 2.38 16.70
CA THR A 222 -5.96 2.15 16.68
C THR A 222 -6.26 0.86 15.95
N LEU A 223 -7.22 0.11 16.45
CA LEU A 223 -7.79 -1.05 15.78
C LEU A 223 -9.25 -0.78 15.45
N CYS A 224 -9.60 -0.89 14.17
CA CYS A 224 -10.98 -0.88 13.71
C CYS A 224 -11.42 -2.32 13.41
N ARG A 225 -12.55 -2.74 13.96
CA ARG A 225 -13.12 -4.09 13.77
C ARG A 225 -14.52 -4.01 13.17
N GLY A 226 -14.90 -5.07 12.44
CA GLY A 226 -16.20 -5.14 11.78
C GLY A 226 -16.46 -3.97 10.84
N ALA A 227 -15.39 -3.45 10.23
CA ALA A 227 -15.46 -2.20 9.48
C ALA A 227 -16.14 -2.39 8.13
N ARG A 228 -16.88 -1.37 7.69
CA ARG A 228 -17.42 -1.26 6.34
C ARG A 228 -16.80 -0.05 5.66
N ALA A 229 -16.18 -0.26 4.52
CA ALA A 229 -15.51 0.81 3.80
C ALA A 229 -15.94 0.88 2.33
N VAL A 230 -15.90 2.09 1.78
CA VAL A 230 -16.11 2.37 0.36
C VAL A 230 -14.88 3.11 -0.15
N LEU A 231 -14.28 2.60 -1.23
CA LEU A 231 -13.27 3.34 -1.99
C LEU A 231 -13.98 4.10 -3.10
N HIS A 232 -14.02 5.42 -3.00
CA HIS A 232 -14.72 6.28 -3.94
C HIS A 232 -13.93 6.45 -5.23
N PRO A 233 -14.60 6.63 -6.39
CA PRO A 233 -13.94 7.01 -7.63
C PRO A 233 -13.20 8.34 -7.48
N THR A 234 -12.05 8.46 -8.14
CA THR A 234 -11.35 9.75 -8.24
C THR A 234 -12.01 10.60 -9.32
N SER A 235 -12.32 11.87 -9.00
CA SER A 235 -12.94 12.82 -9.92
C SER A 235 -11.97 13.85 -10.52
N LYS A 236 -10.76 13.97 -9.96
CA LYS A 236 -9.74 14.94 -10.38
C LYS A 236 -8.34 14.37 -10.17
N THR A 237 -7.45 14.62 -11.13
CA THR A 237 -6.01 14.31 -11.05
C THR A 237 -5.20 15.58 -11.32
N PHE A 238 -3.89 15.55 -11.03
CA PHE A 238 -3.01 16.73 -11.11
C PHE A 238 -1.74 16.39 -11.87
N ALA A 239 -1.62 16.84 -13.12
CA ALA A 239 -0.43 16.62 -13.94
C ALA A 239 0.82 17.28 -13.33
N ILE A 240 1.98 16.66 -13.64
CA ILE A 240 3.33 17.11 -13.26
C ILE A 240 4.14 17.33 -14.53
#